data_AF-A0A952BE83-F1
#
_entry.id   AF-A0A952BE83-F1
#
_cell.length_a   1.000
_cell.length_b   1.000
_cell.length_c   1.000
_cell.angle_alpha   90.00
_cell.angle_beta   90.00
_cell.angle_gamma   90.00
#
_symmetry.space_group_name_H-M   'P 1'
#
loop_
_entity.id
_entity.type
_entity.pdbx_description
1 polymer ?
#
loop_
_entity_poly.entity_id
_entity_poly.type
_entity_poly.pdbx_seq_one_letter_code
_entity_poly.pdbx_strand_id
1 'polypeptide(L)' 'MREDTELLNIPHLESPAADHVTISLGIASAIPAADSSALELMETAVNCLDEAKREGGNRVRVMD' A
#
# COMPACT_ATOMS: atom_id res chain seq x y z
N MET A 1 -3.58 11.28 0.23
CA MET A 1 -2.29 10.69 0.66
C MET A 1 -1.38 10.30 -0.51
N ARG A 2 -1.77 9.36 -1.39
CA ARG A 2 -0.91 8.97 -2.53
C ARG A 2 -0.71 10.13 -3.51
N GLU A 3 -1.79 10.71 -4.01
CA GLU A 3 -1.76 11.87 -4.91
C GLU A 3 -1.04 13.06 -4.28
N ASP A 4 -1.32 13.37 -3.00
CA ASP A 4 -0.62 14.45 -2.29
C ASP A 4 0.91 14.25 -2.24
N THR A 5 1.36 13.00 -2.17
CA THR A 5 2.80 12.69 -2.18
C THR A 5 3.40 12.89 -3.57
N GLU A 6 2.70 12.47 -4.62
CA GLU A 6 3.11 12.70 -6.02
C GLU A 6 3.25 14.19 -6.33
N LEU A 7 2.33 15.01 -5.81
CA LEU A 7 2.33 16.47 -6.00
C LEU A 7 3.57 17.17 -5.42
N LEU A 8 4.28 16.55 -4.47
CA LEU A 8 5.55 17.08 -3.97
C LEU A 8 6.67 17.02 -5.02
N ASN A 9 6.52 16.16 -6.04
CA ASN A 9 7.44 16.01 -7.17
C ASN A 9 8.92 15.90 -6.77
N ILE A 10 9.18 15.15 -5.70
CA ILE A 10 10.53 14.93 -5.18
C ILE A 10 11.24 13.98 -6.16
N PRO A 11 12.34 14.38 -6.83
CA PRO A 11 12.97 13.54 -7.85
C PRO A 11 13.47 12.20 -7.29
N HIS A 12 13.18 11.12 -8.01
CA HIS A 12 13.70 9.78 -7.71
C HIS A 12 13.96 9.01 -9.01
N LEU A 13 15.02 9.40 -9.72
CA LEU A 13 15.31 8.93 -11.07
C LEU A 13 15.58 7.41 -11.19
N GLU A 14 15.99 6.77 -10.10
CA GLU A 14 16.24 5.32 -10.05
C GLU A 14 14.99 4.50 -9.72
N SER A 15 13.86 5.16 -9.44
CA SER A 15 12.62 4.46 -9.13
C SER A 15 12.06 3.78 -10.38
N PRO A 16 11.69 2.49 -10.29
CA PRO A 16 11.05 1.79 -11.40
C PRO A 16 9.58 2.19 -11.60
N ALA A 17 8.97 2.91 -10.64
CA ALA A 17 7.53 3.22 -10.65
C ALA A 17 7.21 4.59 -11.29
N ALA A 18 8.07 5.58 -11.10
CA ALA A 18 7.92 6.95 -11.59
C ALA A 18 9.27 7.69 -11.46
N ASP A 19 9.43 8.83 -12.13
CA ASP A 19 10.62 9.70 -12.02
C ASP A 19 10.68 10.55 -10.73
N HIS A 20 9.66 10.41 -9.87
CA HIS A 20 9.53 11.08 -8.58
C HIS A 20 9.09 10.10 -7.48
N VAL A 21 9.17 10.56 -6.23
CA VAL A 21 8.74 9.78 -5.06
C VAL A 21 7.23 9.53 -5.12
N THR A 22 6.87 8.26 -4.98
CA THR A 22 5.49 7.77 -4.88
C THR A 22 5.36 6.88 -3.65
N ILE A 23 4.13 6.53 -3.28
CA ILE A 23 3.87 5.55 -2.22
C ILE A 23 2.94 4.45 -2.70
N SER A 24 3.15 3.24 -2.18
CA SER A 24 2.22 2.12 -2.33
C SER A 24 1.47 1.90 -1.03
N LEU A 25 0.21 1.48 -1.11
CA LEU A 25 -0.67 1.32 0.05
C LEU A 25 -1.33 -0.06 0.01
N GLY A 26 -1.23 -0.79 1.13
CA GLY A 26 -2.02 -1.99 1.39
C GLY A 26 -3.08 -1.69 2.44
N ILE A 27 -4.33 -2.00 2.12
CA ILE A 27 -5.47 -1.69 2.97
C ILE A 27 -6.23 -2.97 3.24
N ALA A 28 -6.61 -3.19 4.49
CA ALA A 28 -7.48 -4.26 4.90
C ALA A 28 -8.59 -3.73 5.79
N SER A 29 -9.79 -4.29 5.65
CA SER A 29 -10.90 -4.08 6.57
C SER A 29 -11.41 -5.44 7.07
N ALA A 30 -11.97 -5.48 8.28
CA ALA A 30 -12.63 -6.67 8.79
C ALA A 30 -13.67 -6.28 9.85
N ILE A 31 -14.74 -7.06 9.93
CA ILE A 31 -15.66 -7.04 11.08
C ILE A 31 -15.12 -8.04 12.11
N PRO A 32 -14.74 -7.62 13.33
CA PRO A 32 -14.19 -8.53 14.32
C PRO A 32 -15.20 -9.62 14.70
N ALA A 33 -14.73 -10.86 14.75
CA ALA A 33 -15.43 -12.02 15.30
C ALA A 33 -14.76 -12.46 16.61
N ALA A 34 -15.43 -13.32 17.38
CA ALA A 34 -14.93 -13.80 18.68
C ALA A 34 -13.50 -14.38 18.61
N ASP A 35 -13.16 -14.99 17.48
CA ASP A 35 -11.88 -15.67 17.27
C ASP A 35 -10.91 -14.87 16.38
N SER A 36 -11.32 -13.68 15.91
CA SER A 36 -10.49 -12.84 15.03
C SER A 36 -9.36 -12.17 15.80
N SER A 37 -8.21 -12.04 15.17
CA SER A 37 -7.06 -11.34 15.72
C SER A 37 -6.79 -10.03 14.97
N ALA A 38 -6.46 -8.97 15.72
CA ALA A 38 -5.94 -7.74 15.12
C ALA A 38 -4.65 -7.99 14.31
N LEU A 39 -3.89 -9.03 14.67
CA LEU A 39 -2.71 -9.44 13.93
C LEU A 39 -3.06 -9.93 12.52
N GLU A 40 -4.13 -10.71 12.36
CA GLU A 40 -4.59 -11.22 11.05
C GLU A 40 -5.01 -10.07 10.13
N LEU A 41 -5.71 -9.07 10.67
CA LEU A 41 -6.06 -7.85 9.92
C LEU A 41 -4.80 -7.09 9.49
N MET A 42 -3.81 -6.96 10.38
CA MET A 42 -2.56 -6.27 10.07
C MET A 42 -1.74 -7.04 9.01
N GLU A 43 -1.62 -8.36 9.14
CA GLU A 43 -0.96 -9.22 8.16
C GLU A 43 -1.64 -9.14 6.80
N THR A 44 -2.97 -9.05 6.77
CA THR A 44 -3.73 -8.83 5.53
C THR A 44 -3.35 -7.51 4.87
N ALA A 45 -3.30 -6.41 5.63
CA ALA A 45 -2.87 -5.11 5.09
C ALA A 45 -1.42 -5.13 4.59
N VAL A 46 -0.52 -5.84 5.27
CA VAL A 46 0.88 -6.03 4.85
C VAL A 46 0.95 -6.83 3.55
N ASN A 47 0.17 -7.90 3.42
CA ASN A 47 0.11 -8.70 2.19
C ASN A 47 -0.37 -7.86 1.00
N CYS A 48 -1.42 -7.04 1.19
CA CYS A 48 -1.86 -6.09 0.16
C CYS A 48 -0.75 -5.09 -0.20
N LEU A 49 0.02 -4.59 0.77
CA LEU A 49 1.10 -3.65 0.50
C LEU A 49 2.22 -4.31 -0.32
N ASP A 50 2.56 -5.54 0.00
CA ASP A 50 3.57 -6.30 -0.75
C ASP A 50 3.10 -6.61 -2.17
N GLU A 51 1.82 -6.95 -2.36
CA GLU A 51 1.23 -7.09 -3.69
C GLU A 51 1.32 -5.78 -4.49
N ALA A 52 0.95 -4.65 -3.87
CA ALA A 52 1.03 -3.33 -4.49
C ALA A 52 2.45 -3.00 -4.96
N LYS A 53 3.47 -3.33 -4.16
CA LYS A 53 4.89 -3.15 -4.54
C LYS A 53 5.29 -4.07 -5.69
N ARG A 54 4.90 -5.35 -5.64
CA ARG A 54 5.29 -6.36 -6.65
C ARG A 54 4.72 -6.08 -8.03
N GLU A 55 3.58 -5.42 -8.13
CA GLU A 55 2.98 -5.05 -9.42
C GLU A 55 3.53 -3.74 -10.02
N GLY A 56 4.68 -3.25 -9.55
CA GLY A 56 5.32 -2.04 -10.06
C GLY A 56 5.09 -0.80 -9.21
N GLY A 57 4.58 -0.96 -7.98
CA GLY A 57 4.43 0.13 -7.02
C GLY A 57 3.40 1.19 -7.45
N ASN A 58 3.50 2.35 -6.79
CA ASN A 58 2.60 3.50 -6.94
C ASN A 58 1.11 3.15 -7.09
N ARG A 59 0.60 2.28 -6.21
CA ARG A 59 -0.78 1.78 -6.31
C ARG A 59 -1.35 1.40 -4.96
N VAL A 60 -2.64 1.11 -4.98
CA VAL A 60 -3.40 0.64 -3.84
C VAL A 60 -3.87 -0.79 -4.09
N ARG A 61 -3.75 -1.63 -3.07
CA ARG A 61 -4.40 -2.94 -2.99
C ARG A 61 -5.25 -2.98 -1.73
N VAL A 62 -6.45 -3.51 -1.89
CA VAL A 62 -7.48 -3.56 -0.85
C VAL A 62 -7.97 -4.99 -0.74
N MET A 63 -8.12 -5.47 0.49
CA MET A 63 -8.87 -6.69 0.79
C MET A 63 -9.98 -6.36 1.79
N ASP A 64 -11.19 -6.81 1.46
CA ASP A 64 -12.42 -6.61 2.24
C ASP A 64 -12.79 -7.88 3.02
#